data_AF-A0A836A8U7-F1
#
_entry.id   AF-A0A836A8U7-F1
#
_cell.length_a   1.000
_cell.length_b   1.000
_cell.length_c   1.000
_cell.angle_alpha   90.00
_cell.angle_beta   90.00
_cell.angle_gamma   90.00
#
_symmetry.space_group_name_H-M   'P 1'
#
loop_
_entity.id
_entity.type
_entity.pdbx_description
1 polymer ?
#
loop_
_entity_poly.entity_id
_entity_poly.type
_entity_poly.pdbx_seq_one_letter_code
_entity_poly.pdbx_strand_id
1 'polypeptide(L)'
;MKFNGLRRFFCVPETFDKVGFRAFSPMFQRFCDLLNQKTFLNIVFRASAIKMGRIFLDHIGGTRLFSCANCDTILTNRSELISTRFTGATGRAFLFNKVVNLQYSEVQDRVMLTGRHMVRDVSCKNCNSKLGWIYEFATEDSQRYKEGRVILERALVRESEGFEEHVPSDNS
;
A
#
# COMPACT_ATOMS: atom_id res chain seq x y z
N MET A 1 16.60 -52.99 29.28
CA MET A 1 17.70 -52.34 28.53
C MET A 1 17.88 -50.94 29.13
N LYS A 2 18.69 -50.77 30.20
CA LYS A 2 20.11 -50.36 30.19
C LYS A 2 20.45 -49.21 29.21
N PHE A 3 20.66 -48.02 29.81
CA PHE A 3 21.72 -47.00 29.56
C PHE A 3 21.82 -46.35 28.15
N ASN A 4 22.11 -45.05 27.93
CA ASN A 4 22.85 -44.04 28.69
C ASN A 4 22.73 -42.63 28.05
N GLY A 5 22.79 -41.56 28.87
CA GLY A 5 23.42 -40.25 28.57
C GLY A 5 22.63 -39.24 27.72
N LEU A 6 22.59 -37.92 27.97
CA LEU A 6 23.47 -37.03 28.75
C LEU A 6 22.70 -35.83 29.34
N ARG A 7 23.34 -35.25 30.36
CA ARG A 7 22.96 -34.15 31.27
C ARG A 7 22.85 -32.77 30.57
N ARG A 8 21.88 -31.95 31.00
CA ARG A 8 21.96 -30.65 31.73
C ARG A 8 22.91 -29.56 31.19
N PHE A 9 22.46 -28.33 31.45
CA PHE A 9 23.15 -27.02 31.60
C PHE A 9 22.66 -26.01 30.56
N PHE A 10 21.64 -25.20 30.90
CA PHE A 10 21.79 -23.87 31.52
C PHE A 10 22.96 -23.07 30.93
N CYS A 11 22.63 -22.06 30.11
CA CYS A 11 23.46 -20.88 29.94
C CYS A 11 22.61 -19.66 30.35
N VAL A 12 23.06 -19.08 31.46
CA VAL A 12 22.63 -17.84 32.11
C VAL A 12 23.18 -16.66 31.29
N PRO A 13 22.58 -15.46 31.36
CA PRO A 13 23.37 -14.24 31.23
C PRO A 13 23.45 -13.54 32.60
N GLU A 14 24.59 -13.72 33.29
CA GLU A 14 25.21 -12.71 34.14
C GLU A 14 26.06 -11.84 33.19
N THR A 15 26.14 -10.52 33.27
CA THR A 15 26.66 -9.68 34.37
C THR A 15 26.00 -8.30 34.31
N PHE A 16 25.41 -7.77 35.38
CA PHE A 16 26.04 -6.93 36.40
C PHE A 16 26.91 -5.79 35.84
N ASP A 17 26.41 -4.55 35.96
CA ASP A 17 27.17 -3.50 36.62
C ASP A 17 26.22 -2.56 37.39
N LYS A 18 26.50 -2.46 38.69
CA LYS A 18 25.83 -1.59 39.66
C LYS A 18 26.61 -0.28 39.75
N VAL A 19 25.96 0.86 39.55
CA VAL A 19 26.31 2.09 40.30
C VAL A 19 25.00 2.77 40.70
N GLY A 20 24.83 2.96 42.00
CA GLY A 20 23.56 3.27 42.63
C GLY A 20 23.00 4.65 42.35
N PHE A 21 21.70 4.79 42.58
CA PHE A 21 21.12 6.06 42.95
C PHE A 21 20.29 5.92 44.22
N ARG A 22 20.63 6.81 45.14
CA ARG A 22 20.01 7.00 46.45
C ARG A 22 18.56 7.47 46.27
N ALA A 23 17.78 7.17 47.30
CA ALA A 23 16.41 7.59 47.57
C ALA A 23 15.94 8.86 46.84
N PHE A 24 14.82 8.75 46.13
CA PHE A 24 13.95 9.88 45.79
C PHE A 24 12.56 9.64 46.40
N SER A 25 12.01 10.72 46.95
CA SER A 25 10.84 10.81 47.82
C SER A 25 9.56 10.12 47.30
N PRO A 26 8.63 9.72 48.20
CA PRO A 26 7.32 9.14 47.85
C PRO A 26 6.36 10.12 47.13
N MET A 27 6.78 11.34 46.84
CA MET A 27 5.98 12.35 46.12
C MET A 27 6.08 12.21 44.58
N PHE A 28 7.08 11.48 44.07
CA PHE A 28 7.27 11.30 42.62
C PHE A 28 6.49 10.09 42.04
N GLN A 29 5.94 9.22 42.89
CA GLN A 29 5.15 8.06 42.47
C GLN A 29 3.72 8.41 42.04
N ARG A 30 3.27 9.66 42.25
CA ARG A 30 1.90 10.10 41.91
C ARG A 30 1.77 10.91 40.62
N PHE A 31 2.87 11.15 39.92
CA PHE A 31 2.84 11.88 38.64
C PHE A 31 3.00 10.98 37.40
N CYS A 32 3.30 9.68 37.60
CA CYS A 32 3.43 8.70 36.52
C CYS A 32 2.10 8.04 36.08
N ASP A 33 0.97 8.36 36.71
CA ASP A 33 -0.34 7.78 36.37
C ASP A 33 -1.17 8.64 35.38
N LEU A 34 -0.54 9.58 34.67
CA LEU A 34 -1.25 10.49 33.76
C LEU A 34 -0.68 10.61 32.34
N LEU A 35 0.25 9.74 31.93
CA LEU A 35 0.65 9.63 30.53
C LEU A 35 0.68 8.16 30.11
N ASN A 36 -0.45 7.74 29.54
CA ASN A 36 -0.69 6.45 28.92
C ASN A 36 0.40 6.15 27.87
N GLN A 37 1.33 5.26 28.22
CA GLN A 37 2.48 4.78 27.44
C GLN A 37 2.12 4.01 26.14
N LYS A 38 0.94 4.20 25.56
CA LYS A 38 0.50 3.50 24.34
C LYS A 38 0.61 4.31 23.05
N THR A 39 1.01 5.58 23.11
CA THR A 39 1.09 6.43 21.91
C THR A 39 2.51 6.61 21.38
N PHE A 40 3.54 6.26 22.15
CA PHE A 40 4.93 6.46 21.72
C PHE A 40 5.45 5.35 20.78
N LEU A 41 4.81 4.17 20.76
CA LEU A 41 5.17 3.10 19.81
C LEU A 41 4.65 3.31 18.39
N ASN A 42 3.76 4.27 18.15
CA ASN A 42 3.28 4.60 16.80
C ASN A 42 4.21 5.56 16.04
N ILE A 43 5.23 6.11 16.69
CA ILE A 43 6.17 7.05 16.07
C ILE A 43 7.35 6.30 15.38
N VAL A 44 7.60 5.03 15.72
CA VAL A 44 8.79 4.29 15.27
C VAL A 44 8.53 3.31 14.11
N PHE A 45 7.27 2.97 13.81
CA PHE A 45 6.94 1.91 12.84
C PHE A 45 6.46 2.40 11.45
N ARG A 46 7.20 3.34 10.84
CA ARG A 46 7.18 3.56 9.38
C ARG A 46 8.59 3.78 8.84
N ALA A 47 9.53 2.93 9.24
CA ALA A 47 10.76 2.77 8.48
C ALA A 47 10.41 2.05 7.18
N SER A 48 9.94 2.81 6.19
CA SER A 48 9.82 2.36 4.81
C SER A 48 11.22 1.93 4.38
N ALA A 49 11.44 0.63 4.19
CA ALA A 49 12.69 0.09 3.70
C ALA A 49 13.08 0.85 2.42
N ILE A 50 14.12 1.68 2.51
CA ILE A 50 14.65 2.42 1.37
C ILE A 50 15.24 1.35 0.44
N LYS A 51 14.51 0.98 -0.61
CA LYS A 51 15.05 0.13 -1.68
C LYS A 51 16.20 0.90 -2.30
N MET A 52 17.43 0.44 -2.07
CA MET A 52 18.64 1.00 -2.65
C MET A 52 18.65 0.70 -4.17
N GLY A 53 17.99 1.57 -4.95
CA GLY A 53 17.88 1.50 -6.40
C GLY A 53 17.03 2.65 -6.95
N ARG A 54 17.32 3.12 -8.16
CA ARG A 54 16.50 4.15 -8.82
C ARG A 54 15.20 3.50 -9.32
N ILE A 55 14.05 4.02 -8.88
CA ILE A 55 12.75 3.58 -9.37
C ILE A 55 12.45 4.35 -10.66
N PHE A 56 12.29 3.63 -11.78
CA PHE A 56 11.81 4.22 -13.02
C PHE A 56 10.27 4.34 -12.97
N LEU A 57 9.77 5.55 -13.14
CA LEU A 57 8.35 5.89 -13.18
C LEU A 57 7.99 6.36 -14.59
N ASP A 58 6.90 5.84 -15.13
CA ASP A 58 6.36 6.22 -16.44
C ASP A 58 5.37 7.38 -16.30
N HIS A 59 5.28 8.21 -17.33
CA HIS A 59 4.27 9.27 -17.42
C HIS A 59 3.39 9.06 -18.65
N ILE A 60 2.07 9.06 -18.44
CA ILE A 60 1.08 8.80 -19.49
C ILE A 60 0.67 10.06 -20.27
N GLY A 61 1.09 11.24 -19.81
CA GLY A 61 0.69 12.54 -20.36
C GLY A 61 -0.80 12.87 -20.16
N GLY A 62 -1.18 14.07 -20.59
CA GLY A 62 -2.58 14.53 -20.61
C GLY A 62 -2.91 15.66 -19.62
N THR A 63 -4.06 16.28 -19.86
CA THR A 63 -4.51 17.52 -19.19
C THR A 63 -5.13 17.30 -17.81
N ARG A 64 -5.54 16.08 -17.48
CA ARG A 64 -6.09 15.71 -16.16
C ARG A 64 -5.53 14.37 -15.76
N LEU A 65 -4.85 14.34 -14.62
CA LEU A 65 -4.08 13.21 -14.14
C LEU A 65 -4.69 12.67 -12.84
N PHE A 66 -4.55 11.37 -12.65
CA PHE A 66 -4.80 10.69 -11.39
C PHE A 66 -3.47 10.28 -10.77
N SER A 67 -3.25 10.69 -9.52
CA SER A 67 -2.04 10.40 -8.76
C SER A 67 -2.35 9.62 -7.47
N CYS A 68 -1.36 8.93 -6.93
CA CYS A 68 -1.47 8.24 -5.65
C CYS A 68 -1.64 9.25 -4.51
N ALA A 69 -2.66 9.08 -3.67
CA ALA A 69 -2.93 10.03 -2.58
C ALA A 69 -1.84 10.07 -1.48
N ASN A 70 -0.97 9.05 -1.41
CA ASN A 70 0.05 8.94 -0.36
C ASN A 70 1.44 9.48 -0.79
N CYS A 71 1.78 9.44 -2.08
CA CYS A 71 3.09 9.86 -2.57
C CYS A 71 3.06 10.67 -3.87
N ASP A 72 1.86 11.05 -4.31
CA ASP A 72 1.58 11.89 -5.50
C ASP A 72 2.18 11.37 -6.82
N THR A 73 2.58 10.09 -6.87
CA THR A 73 3.04 9.44 -8.10
C THR A 73 1.89 9.37 -9.11
N ILE A 74 2.13 9.84 -10.33
CA ILE A 74 1.14 9.80 -11.42
C ILE A 74 0.87 8.34 -11.82
N LEU A 75 -0.41 7.99 -11.95
CA LEU A 75 -0.87 6.64 -12.25
C LEU A 75 -1.56 6.55 -13.60
N THR A 76 -2.44 7.50 -13.91
CA THR A 76 -3.20 7.49 -15.17
C THR A 76 -3.75 8.90 -15.46
N ASN A 77 -4.50 9.05 -16.54
CA ASN A 77 -5.14 10.29 -16.94
C ASN A 77 -6.66 10.12 -17.11
N ARG A 78 -7.36 11.22 -17.36
CA ARG A 78 -8.82 11.22 -17.52
C ARG A 78 -9.30 10.54 -18.80
N SER A 79 -8.50 10.52 -19.87
CA SER A 79 -8.88 9.86 -21.13
C SER A 79 -8.97 8.34 -21.00
N GLU A 80 -8.20 7.76 -20.07
CA GLU A 80 -8.22 6.31 -19.79
C GLU A 80 -9.39 5.89 -18.89
N LEU A 81 -10.20 6.83 -18.38
CA LEU A 81 -11.34 6.53 -17.52
C LEU A 81 -12.50 5.93 -18.33
N ILE A 82 -12.87 4.69 -18.02
CA ILE A 82 -13.99 3.99 -18.65
C ILE A 82 -15.30 4.26 -17.91
N SER A 83 -15.31 4.10 -16.58
CA SER A 83 -16.54 4.21 -15.79
C SER A 83 -16.28 4.53 -14.32
N THR A 84 -17.18 5.32 -13.73
CA THR A 84 -17.14 5.74 -12.32
C THR A 84 -18.18 5.02 -11.46
N ARG A 85 -18.88 4.03 -12.02
CA ARG A 85 -20.00 3.34 -11.35
C ARG A 85 -19.57 2.11 -10.54
N PHE A 86 -18.26 1.94 -10.34
CA PHE A 86 -17.72 0.81 -9.60
C PHE A 86 -17.61 1.13 -8.10
N THR A 87 -17.58 0.07 -7.29
CA THR A 87 -17.46 0.15 -5.84
C THR A 87 -16.35 -0.78 -5.36
N GLY A 88 -15.51 -0.29 -4.46
CA GLY A 88 -14.48 -1.04 -3.75
C GLY A 88 -14.67 -1.01 -2.25
N ALA A 89 -13.62 -1.35 -1.51
CA ALA A 89 -13.69 -1.48 -0.05
C ALA A 89 -13.93 -0.12 0.63
N THR A 90 -13.37 0.96 0.09
CA THR A 90 -13.50 2.34 0.62
C THR A 90 -14.64 3.13 -0.02
N GLY A 91 -15.52 2.48 -0.80
CA GLY A 91 -16.69 3.12 -1.43
C GLY A 91 -16.55 3.23 -2.95
N ARG A 92 -16.68 4.43 -3.52
CA ARG A 92 -16.66 4.62 -4.98
C ARG A 92 -15.28 4.30 -5.57
N ALA A 93 -15.28 3.68 -6.74
CA ALA A 93 -14.08 3.34 -7.48
C ALA A 93 -14.23 3.63 -8.98
N PHE A 94 -13.09 3.77 -9.65
CA PHE A 94 -12.98 4.13 -11.05
C PHE A 94 -12.38 2.96 -11.84
N LEU A 95 -12.98 2.64 -12.97
CA LEU A 95 -12.46 1.67 -13.93
C LEU A 95 -11.66 2.40 -15.01
N PHE A 96 -10.39 2.01 -15.17
CA PHE A 96 -9.48 2.57 -16.15
C PHE A 96 -9.04 1.52 -17.18
N ASN A 97 -8.80 1.99 -18.40
CA ASN A 97 -8.27 1.20 -19.50
C ASN A 97 -6.77 0.91 -19.31
N LYS A 98 -5.97 1.92 -18.96
CA LYS A 98 -4.53 1.78 -18.68
C LYS A 98 -4.12 2.56 -17.43
N VAL A 99 -3.25 1.96 -16.62
CA VAL A 99 -2.65 2.59 -15.43
C VAL A 99 -1.18 2.19 -15.36
N VAL A 100 -0.31 3.16 -15.11
CA VAL A 100 1.15 2.98 -14.98
C VAL A 100 1.59 3.06 -13.52
N ASN A 101 2.86 2.70 -13.25
CA ASN A 101 3.46 2.79 -11.92
C ASN A 101 2.77 1.95 -10.84
N LEU A 102 2.28 0.78 -11.22
CA LEU A 102 1.69 -0.21 -10.33
C LEU A 102 2.63 -1.41 -10.07
N GLN A 103 2.46 -2.03 -8.92
CA GLN A 103 2.91 -3.38 -8.59
C GLN A 103 1.68 -4.29 -8.45
N TYR A 104 1.81 -5.53 -8.89
CA TYR A 104 0.72 -6.52 -8.89
C TYR A 104 1.00 -7.60 -7.84
N SER A 105 -0.03 -7.98 -7.08
CA SER A 105 0.04 -9.13 -6.18
C SER A 105 -0.14 -10.46 -6.91
N GLU A 106 -0.11 -11.55 -6.16
CA GLU A 106 -0.60 -12.85 -6.62
C GLU A 106 -2.07 -12.79 -7.05
N VAL A 107 -2.44 -13.73 -7.93
CA VAL A 107 -3.82 -13.87 -8.44
C VAL A 107 -4.71 -14.41 -7.33
N GLN A 108 -5.87 -13.80 -7.17
CA GLN A 108 -6.90 -14.18 -6.23
C GLN A 108 -8.20 -14.45 -6.96
N ASP A 109 -8.90 -15.50 -6.54
CA ASP A 109 -10.26 -15.79 -6.99
C ASP A 109 -11.26 -15.02 -6.11
N ARG A 110 -12.16 -14.25 -6.73
CA ARG A 110 -13.14 -13.43 -6.01
C ARG A 110 -14.52 -13.56 -6.65
N VAL A 111 -15.50 -13.90 -5.82
CA VAL A 111 -16.92 -13.88 -6.20
C VAL A 111 -17.47 -12.48 -5.96
N MET A 112 -18.07 -11.89 -6.99
CA MET A 112 -18.70 -10.57 -6.98
C MET A 112 -20.16 -10.70 -7.42
N LEU A 113 -20.93 -9.61 -7.33
CA LEU A 113 -22.33 -9.59 -7.79
C LEU A 113 -22.49 -10.00 -9.26
N THR A 114 -21.51 -9.69 -10.10
CA THR A 114 -21.53 -10.01 -11.53
C THR A 114 -20.95 -11.37 -11.88
N GLY A 115 -20.62 -12.21 -10.88
CA GLY A 115 -20.07 -13.55 -11.09
C GLY A 115 -18.67 -13.76 -10.53
N ARG A 116 -17.95 -14.77 -11.05
CA ARG A 116 -16.63 -15.20 -10.55
C ARG A 116 -15.49 -14.60 -11.38
N HIS A 117 -14.55 -13.94 -10.71
CA HIS A 117 -13.44 -13.20 -11.33
C HIS A 117 -12.10 -13.62 -10.73
N MET A 118 -11.07 -13.74 -11.59
CA MET A 118 -9.68 -13.78 -11.15
C MET A 118 -9.13 -12.35 -11.17
N VAL A 119 -8.60 -11.90 -10.03
CA VAL A 119 -8.14 -10.52 -9.83
C VAL A 119 -6.75 -10.49 -9.21
N ARG A 120 -6.00 -9.41 -9.42
CA ARG A 120 -4.77 -9.11 -8.68
C ARG A 120 -4.92 -7.77 -7.98
N ASP A 121 -4.58 -7.70 -6.70
CA ASP A 121 -4.50 -6.40 -6.02
C ASP A 121 -3.36 -5.59 -6.64
N VAL A 122 -3.60 -4.27 -6.78
CA VAL A 122 -2.60 -3.33 -7.29
C VAL A 122 -2.18 -2.35 -6.22
N SER A 123 -0.86 -2.12 -6.13
CA SER A 123 -0.26 -1.17 -5.21
C SER A 123 0.65 -0.19 -5.95
N CYS A 124 0.88 0.98 -5.35
CA CYS A 124 1.76 2.00 -5.92
C CYS A 124 3.21 1.49 -5.97
N LYS A 125 3.85 1.59 -7.13
CA LYS A 125 5.26 1.17 -7.29
C LYS A 125 6.24 1.93 -6.40
N ASN A 126 5.91 3.17 -6.04
CA ASN A 126 6.76 4.06 -5.25
C ASN A 126 6.59 3.85 -3.72
N CYS A 127 5.36 3.92 -3.21
CA CYS A 127 5.10 3.84 -1.77
C CYS A 127 4.49 2.52 -1.27
N ASN A 128 4.22 1.57 -2.17
CA ASN A 128 3.59 0.28 -1.90
C ASN A 128 2.20 0.35 -1.25
N SER A 129 1.55 1.53 -1.24
CA SER A 129 0.18 1.68 -0.79
C SER A 129 -0.76 0.93 -1.74
N LYS A 130 -1.70 0.14 -1.20
CA LYS A 130 -2.75 -0.52 -2.00
C LYS A 130 -3.66 0.55 -2.61
N LEU A 131 -3.97 0.42 -3.90
CA LEU A 131 -4.78 1.39 -4.65
C LEU A 131 -6.07 0.79 -5.20
N GLY A 132 -6.10 -0.52 -5.45
CA GLY A 132 -7.27 -1.22 -5.97
C GLY A 132 -6.92 -2.61 -6.47
N TRP A 133 -7.48 -3.02 -7.63
CA TRP A 133 -7.22 -4.32 -8.25
C TRP A 133 -7.37 -4.29 -9.77
N ILE A 134 -6.78 -5.25 -10.48
CA ILE A 134 -6.96 -5.51 -11.92
C ILE A 134 -7.77 -6.79 -12.11
N TYR A 135 -8.62 -6.82 -13.13
CA TYR A 135 -9.29 -8.05 -13.57
C TYR A 135 -8.40 -8.79 -14.57
N GLU A 136 -8.07 -10.04 -14.25
CA GLU A 136 -7.27 -10.91 -15.14
C GLU A 136 -8.17 -11.75 -16.04
N PHE A 137 -9.21 -12.31 -15.45
CA PHE A 137 -10.14 -13.20 -16.15
C PHE A 137 -11.53 -13.10 -15.55
N ALA A 138 -12.54 -13.09 -16.40
CA ALA A 138 -13.95 -13.17 -16.02
C ALA A 138 -14.55 -14.47 -16.55
N THR A 139 -15.30 -15.17 -15.69
CA THR A 139 -15.93 -16.45 -16.08
C THR A 139 -17.08 -16.23 -17.06
N GLU A 140 -17.86 -15.17 -16.89
CA GLU A 140 -18.99 -14.87 -17.77
C GLU A 140 -18.56 -13.99 -18.96
N ASP A 141 -18.94 -14.38 -20.19
CA ASP A 141 -18.61 -13.62 -21.41
C ASP A 141 -19.09 -12.16 -21.37
N SER A 142 -20.25 -11.91 -20.74
CA SER A 142 -20.81 -10.57 -20.56
C SER A 142 -19.90 -9.63 -19.75
N GLN A 143 -18.96 -10.18 -18.97
CA GLN A 143 -18.07 -9.44 -18.09
C GLN A 143 -16.65 -9.29 -18.64
N ARG A 144 -16.34 -9.91 -19.79
CA ARG A 144 -14.98 -9.91 -20.37
C ARG A 144 -14.45 -8.52 -20.73
N TYR A 145 -15.33 -7.53 -20.90
CA TYR A 145 -14.93 -6.13 -21.10
C TYR A 145 -14.10 -5.56 -19.92
N LYS A 146 -14.16 -6.20 -18.74
CA LYS A 146 -13.37 -5.84 -17.56
C LYS A 146 -11.95 -6.43 -17.60
N GLU A 147 -11.69 -7.47 -18.38
CA GLU A 147 -10.38 -8.12 -18.45
C GLU A 147 -9.29 -7.12 -18.87
N GLY A 148 -8.16 -7.13 -18.16
CA GLY A 148 -7.07 -6.18 -18.33
C GLY A 148 -7.36 -4.76 -17.82
N ARG A 149 -8.53 -4.49 -17.24
CA ARG A 149 -8.92 -3.17 -16.71
C ARG A 149 -8.60 -3.05 -15.24
N VAL A 150 -8.19 -1.85 -14.84
CA VAL A 150 -7.77 -1.57 -13.47
C VAL A 150 -8.84 -0.77 -12.75
N ILE A 151 -9.22 -1.23 -11.56
CA ILE A 151 -10.01 -0.47 -10.60
C ILE A 151 -9.07 0.27 -9.65
N LEU A 152 -9.26 1.57 -9.53
CA LEU A 152 -8.63 2.39 -8.49
C LEU A 152 -9.73 2.97 -7.57
N GLU A 153 -9.52 2.87 -6.27
CA GLU A 153 -10.48 3.40 -5.30
C GLU A 153 -10.33 4.92 -5.16
N ARG A 154 -11.46 5.65 -5.21
CA ARG A 154 -11.46 7.12 -5.20
C ARG A 154 -10.81 7.71 -3.95
N ALA A 155 -10.89 7.03 -2.81
CA ALA A 155 -10.28 7.51 -1.57
C ALA A 155 -8.74 7.44 -1.57
N LEU A 156 -8.15 6.69 -2.50
CA LEU A 156 -6.71 6.38 -2.54
C LEU A 156 -5.99 7.07 -3.71
N VAL A 157 -6.74 7.82 -4.53
CA VAL A 157 -6.21 8.59 -5.66
C VAL A 157 -6.66 10.05 -5.59
N ARG A 158 -5.84 10.95 -6.12
CA ARG A 158 -6.13 12.38 -6.28
C ARG A 158 -6.23 12.71 -7.76
N GLU A 159 -7.19 13.56 -8.12
CA GLU A 159 -7.29 14.13 -9.47
C GLU A 159 -6.62 15.51 -9.46
N SER A 160 -5.73 15.77 -10.42
CA SER A 160 -5.03 17.04 -10.59
C SER A 160 -5.02 17.47 -12.05
N GLU A 161 -4.92 18.78 -12.29
CA GLU A 161 -4.70 19.31 -13.63
C GLU A 161 -3.26 19.01 -14.05
N GLY A 162 -3.11 18.46 -15.26
CA GLY A 162 -1.82 18.24 -15.92
C GLY A 162 -1.49 19.40 -16.85
N PHE A 163 -0.33 19.32 -17.49
CA PHE A 163 0.09 20.31 -18.49
C PHE A 163 -0.46 19.93 -19.87
N GLU A 164 -0.96 20.92 -20.61
CA GLU A 164 -1.32 20.73 -22.03
C GLU A 164 -0.05 20.47 -22.84
N GLU A 165 0.05 19.29 -23.45
CA GLU A 165 1.09 19.02 -24.43
C GLU A 165 0.69 19.74 -25.72
N HIS A 166 1.44 20.78 -26.09
CA HIS A 166 1.19 21.52 -27.31
C HIS A 166 1.58 20.62 -28.49
N VAL A 167 0.60 19.91 -29.07
CA VAL A 167 0.80 19.14 -30.29
C VAL A 167 1.09 20.16 -31.39
N PRO A 168 2.28 20.16 -32.02
CA PRO A 168 2.50 20.97 -33.20
C PRO A 168 1.51 20.49 -34.25
N SER A 169 0.59 21.36 -34.64
CA SER A 169 -0.25 21.13 -35.81
C SER A 169 0.66 21.15 -37.02
N ASP A 170 1.07 19.98 -37.50
CA ASP A 170 1.65 19.83 -38.84
C ASP A 170 0.55 20.20 -39.85
N ASN A 171 0.49 21.50 -40.16
CA ASN A 171 -0.15 22.03 -41.36
C ASN A 171 0.82 21.79 -42.52
N SER A 172 0.55 20.79 -43.35
CA SER A 172 0.92 20.76 -44.78
C SER A 172 0.21 19.61 -45.50
#